data_AF-A0A815FEB0-F1
#
_entry.id   AF-A0A815FEB0-F1
#
_cell.length_a   1.000
_cell.length_b   1.000
_cell.length_c   1.000
_cell.angle_alpha   90.00
_cell.angle_beta   90.00
_cell.angle_gamma   90.00
#
_symmetry.space_group_name_H-M   'P 1'
#
loop_
_entity.id
_entity.type
_entity.pdbx_description
1 polymer ?
#
loop_
_entity_poly.entity_id
_entity_poly.type
_entity_poly.pdbx_seq_one_letter_code
_entity_poly.pdbx_strand_id
1 'polypeptide(L)'
;MTTNHKELTNINIDNDWECYCQPLDDETDEKTIVSTVNDINTNQYWSSIELPHIINTVKRPCKWWYRKRFDWILINQQYEQQFYLNFQSSDSHDKQSNINGTIWFNNIQIFSGSLVSLENPIELPSKLLNNENNQNNILVICCINTTLSLHTCLFIHGEIPYATGQVIIDEKTLENSKDSDIKSNNILQYTASVDNTDGRIDIIFNLNRKSKDISTSLKSLSQPIINENQTNEDKNNFDDDRLIPRLAIVILIVGTRGDVQPFIALGQALRAAGHRVRLATHETFRSFVRGNGLEFYPLAGDPADLMSFMVKNAGIIPSMNSIIEGDIEKQRRSLTDILASTWQACIADDDETKAPFIAEAIIANPPSFGHIHCAEKLEIPLHIMFTMPWSPTTAFPHPLSHIHSSIRPKDKINLYSYDVIEMLTWTGMGDIVNNFRKKILGLKELNTR
;
A
#
# COMPACT_ATOMS: atom_id res chain seq x y z
N MET A 1 -31.91 -8.79 13.78
CA MET A 1 -31.24 -8.29 12.56
C MET A 1 -29.76 -8.31 12.87
N THR A 2 -29.05 -9.32 12.38
CA THR A 2 -27.62 -9.54 12.59
C THR A 2 -26.84 -8.56 11.73
N THR A 3 -26.29 -7.52 12.36
CA THR A 3 -25.33 -6.61 11.73
C THR A 3 -24.05 -7.39 11.44
N ASN A 4 -23.69 -7.50 10.16
CA ASN A 4 -22.44 -8.12 9.72
C ASN A 4 -21.25 -7.30 10.25
N HIS A 5 -20.64 -7.74 11.36
CA HIS A 5 -19.42 -7.15 11.92
C HIS A 5 -18.14 -7.46 11.10
N LYS A 6 -18.26 -7.65 9.77
CA LYS A 6 -17.14 -8.08 8.90
C LYS A 6 -16.25 -6.95 8.38
N GLU A 7 -16.49 -5.71 8.76
CA GLU A 7 -15.76 -4.53 8.26
C GLU A 7 -15.33 -3.64 9.43
N LEU A 8 -14.51 -4.18 10.33
CA LEU A 8 -13.94 -3.43 11.44
C LEU A 8 -12.42 -3.61 11.42
N THR A 9 -11.68 -2.58 11.03
CA THR A 9 -10.21 -2.61 11.11
C THR A 9 -9.78 -2.39 12.55
N ASN A 10 -8.91 -3.26 13.07
CA ASN A 10 -8.41 -3.22 14.44
C ASN A 10 -7.10 -2.43 14.52
N ILE A 11 -7.08 -1.35 15.30
CA ILE A 11 -5.88 -0.63 15.69
C ILE A 11 -5.59 -0.96 17.15
N ASN A 12 -4.45 -1.62 17.38
CA ASN A 12 -3.92 -1.77 18.73
C ASN A 12 -3.42 -0.41 19.22
N ILE A 13 -3.92 0.02 20.38
CA ILE A 13 -3.57 1.31 20.98
C ILE A 13 -2.87 1.15 22.34
N ASP A 14 -2.20 0.04 22.62
CA ASP A 14 -1.64 -0.31 23.93
C ASP A 14 -0.41 0.51 24.36
N ASN A 15 0.25 1.18 23.43
CA ASN A 15 1.43 2.00 23.71
C ASN A 15 1.06 3.40 24.20
N ASP A 16 1.99 4.11 24.83
CA ASP A 16 1.86 5.52 25.21
C ASP A 16 0.66 5.83 26.14
N TRP A 17 0.32 4.88 27.03
CA TRP A 17 -0.66 5.12 28.08
C TRP A 17 -0.01 5.78 29.28
N GLU A 18 -0.80 6.52 30.04
CA GLU A 18 -0.39 7.04 31.33
C GLU A 18 -1.34 6.51 32.41
N CYS A 19 -0.80 6.09 33.55
CA CYS A 19 -1.58 5.64 34.69
C CYS A 19 -1.36 6.49 35.94
N TYR A 20 -2.41 6.59 36.76
CA TYR A 20 -2.40 7.24 38.05
C TYR A 20 -3.16 6.38 39.06
N CYS A 21 -2.57 6.13 40.23
CA CYS A 21 -3.18 5.37 41.30
C CYS A 21 -3.66 6.32 42.40
N GLN A 22 -4.97 6.34 42.63
CA GLN A 22 -5.60 7.19 43.64
C GLN A 22 -6.09 6.33 44.81
N PRO A 23 -5.70 6.66 46.05
CA PRO A 23 -6.27 6.04 47.26
C PRO A 23 -7.78 6.28 47.37
N LEU A 24 -8.55 5.28 47.85
CA LEU A 24 -10.02 5.38 47.96
C LEU A 24 -10.54 6.34 49.04
N ASP A 25 -9.66 6.77 49.95
CA ASP A 25 -9.88 7.75 51.02
C ASP A 25 -9.78 9.21 50.55
N ASP A 26 -9.42 9.43 49.28
CA ASP A 26 -9.41 10.75 48.65
C ASP A 26 -10.80 11.08 48.07
N GLU A 27 -11.47 12.10 48.62
CA GLU A 27 -12.82 12.55 48.23
C GLU A 27 -12.86 13.35 46.92
N THR A 28 -11.76 13.43 46.17
CA THR A 28 -11.75 14.14 44.89
C THR A 28 -12.76 13.51 43.92
N ASP A 29 -13.77 14.30 43.54
CA ASP A 29 -14.85 13.88 42.63
C ASP A 29 -14.31 13.39 41.28
N GLU A 30 -14.90 12.33 40.74
CA GLU A 30 -14.51 11.72 39.46
C GLU A 30 -14.60 12.73 38.32
N LYS A 31 -15.58 13.62 38.36
CA LYS A 31 -15.72 14.72 37.38
C LYS A 31 -14.55 15.71 37.46
N THR A 32 -14.07 15.99 38.67
CA THR A 32 -12.91 16.85 38.87
C THR A 32 -11.69 16.20 38.24
N ILE A 33 -11.41 14.93 38.52
CA ILE A 33 -10.26 14.20 37.95
C ILE A 33 -10.32 14.16 36.42
N VAL A 34 -11.46 13.78 35.85
CA VAL A 34 -11.66 13.75 34.38
C VAL A 34 -11.45 15.15 33.78
N SER A 35 -11.83 16.22 34.49
CA SER A 35 -11.58 17.59 34.03
C SER A 35 -10.11 18.03 34.12
N THR A 36 -9.37 17.63 35.17
CA THR A 36 -7.94 17.94 35.33
C THR A 36 -7.02 17.12 34.42
N VAL A 37 -7.49 15.96 33.94
CA VAL A 37 -6.77 15.10 32.98
C VAL A 37 -6.47 15.83 31.66
N ASN A 38 -7.30 16.81 31.29
CA ASN A 38 -7.14 17.61 30.07
C ASN A 38 -6.12 18.74 30.21
N ASP A 39 -5.75 19.13 31.44
CA ASP A 39 -4.78 20.19 31.67
C ASP A 39 -3.35 19.64 31.51
N ILE A 40 -2.66 20.11 30.48
CA ILE A 40 -1.28 19.72 30.10
C ILE A 40 -0.27 19.95 31.25
N ASN A 41 -0.62 20.80 32.22
CA ASN A 41 0.24 21.18 33.35
C ASN A 41 0.19 20.22 34.56
N THR A 42 -0.60 19.15 34.54
CA THR A 42 -0.77 18.22 35.70
C THR A 42 0.09 16.94 35.63
N ASN A 43 1.14 16.92 34.80
CA ASN A 43 2.01 15.75 34.58
C ASN A 43 2.75 15.20 35.81
N GLN A 44 2.66 15.83 36.99
CA GLN A 44 3.39 15.39 38.20
C GLN A 44 2.87 14.07 38.82
N TYR A 45 1.68 13.60 38.46
CA TYR A 45 1.06 12.42 39.10
C TYR A 45 0.88 11.20 38.19
N TRP A 46 1.13 11.35 36.89
CA TRP A 46 0.90 10.30 35.89
C TRP A 46 2.20 9.60 35.51
N SER A 47 2.18 8.27 35.43
CA SER A 47 3.33 7.45 35.01
C SER A 47 3.07 6.80 33.66
N SER A 48 4.03 6.87 32.74
CA SER A 48 3.92 6.21 31.43
C SER A 48 3.97 4.68 31.59
N ILE A 49 3.10 3.99 30.85
CA ILE A 49 2.94 2.53 30.85
C ILE A 49 2.57 2.01 29.47
N GLU A 50 2.73 0.71 29.27
CA GLU A 50 2.15 -0.05 28.17
C GLU A 50 1.07 -0.98 28.72
N LEU A 51 0.01 -1.20 27.93
CA LEU A 51 -1.01 -2.20 28.26
C LEU A 51 -0.64 -3.57 27.64
N PRO A 52 -1.02 -4.69 28.26
CA PRO A 52 -1.73 -4.82 29.54
C PRO A 52 -0.84 -4.49 30.74
N HIS A 53 -1.36 -3.71 31.68
CA HIS A 53 -0.63 -3.30 32.88
C HIS A 53 -1.10 -4.11 34.10
N ILE A 54 -0.23 -4.98 34.61
CA ILE A 54 -0.55 -5.92 35.70
C ILE A 54 0.30 -5.61 36.93
N ILE A 55 -0.36 -5.34 38.07
CA ILE A 55 0.30 -5.27 39.37
C ILE A 55 -0.29 -6.33 40.31
N ASN A 56 0.52 -7.34 40.62
CA ASN A 56 0.10 -8.53 41.38
C ASN A 56 -0.20 -8.27 42.87
N THR A 57 0.09 -7.07 43.40
CA THR A 57 -0.14 -6.73 44.82
C THR A 57 -0.67 -5.31 45.02
N VAL A 58 -1.99 -5.17 45.06
CA VAL A 58 -2.66 -3.93 45.50
C VAL A 58 -2.70 -3.92 47.03
N LYS A 59 -1.73 -3.26 47.67
CA LYS A 59 -1.59 -3.26 49.16
C LYS A 59 -2.69 -2.49 49.89
N ARG A 60 -3.43 -1.61 49.20
CA ARG A 60 -4.54 -0.80 49.73
C ARG A 60 -5.58 -0.59 48.63
N PRO A 61 -6.89 -0.54 48.96
CA PRO A 61 -7.91 -0.32 47.96
C PRO A 61 -7.71 1.04 47.29
N CYS A 62 -7.70 1.06 45.96
CA CYS A 62 -7.40 2.25 45.17
C CYS A 62 -8.18 2.24 43.84
N LYS A 63 -8.33 3.42 43.26
CA LYS A 63 -8.79 3.63 41.89
C LYS A 63 -7.57 3.76 40.97
N TRP A 64 -7.52 2.93 39.94
CA TRP A 64 -6.52 3.02 38.89
C TRP A 64 -7.11 3.79 37.72
N TRP A 65 -6.55 4.97 37.48
CA TRP A 65 -6.89 5.81 36.35
C TRP A 65 -5.88 5.58 35.23
N TYR A 66 -6.39 5.44 34.03
CA TYR A 66 -5.64 5.27 32.79
C TYR A 66 -6.06 6.36 31.83
N ARG A 67 -5.12 7.02 31.16
CA ARG A 67 -5.42 7.96 30.09
C ARG A 67 -4.58 7.66 28.86
N LYS A 68 -5.21 7.83 27.70
CA LYS A 68 -4.54 7.84 26.40
C LYS A 68 -4.92 9.11 25.66
N ARG A 69 -3.89 9.80 25.15
CA ARG A 69 -4.05 10.93 24.23
C ARG A 69 -3.67 10.45 22.83
N PHE A 70 -4.50 10.76 21.85
CA PHE A 70 -4.16 10.46 20.46
C PHE A 70 -4.69 11.52 19.51
N ASP A 71 -3.90 11.78 18.48
CA ASP A 71 -4.27 12.67 17.39
C ASP A 71 -5.16 11.93 16.40
N TRP A 72 -6.18 12.63 15.90
CA TRP A 72 -7.02 12.13 14.81
C TRP A 72 -7.18 13.21 13.75
N ILE A 73 -6.95 12.82 12.50
CA ILE A 73 -7.12 13.71 11.34
C ILE A 73 -8.33 13.19 10.57
N LEU A 74 -9.41 13.98 10.57
CA LEU A 74 -10.63 13.64 9.84
C LEU A 74 -10.43 14.00 8.36
N ILE A 75 -10.35 13.00 7.48
CA ILE A 75 -9.93 13.22 6.09
C ILE A 75 -11.10 13.59 5.16
N ASN A 76 -12.37 13.42 5.57
CA ASN A 76 -13.52 13.93 4.80
C ASN A 76 -14.79 14.08 5.68
N GLN A 77 -15.56 15.16 5.50
CA GLN A 77 -16.88 15.31 6.16
C GLN A 77 -18.00 14.55 5.43
N GLN A 78 -17.72 13.97 4.25
CA GLN A 78 -18.72 13.32 3.40
C GLN A 78 -19.02 11.86 3.72
N TYR A 79 -18.19 11.18 4.52
CA TYR A 79 -18.42 9.79 4.91
C TYR A 79 -18.52 9.68 6.44
N GLU A 80 -19.59 9.08 6.94
CA GLU A 80 -19.78 8.80 8.37
C GLU A 80 -18.87 7.63 8.78
N GLN A 81 -17.66 7.94 9.25
CA GLN A 81 -16.83 6.95 9.94
C GLN A 81 -17.37 6.72 11.34
N GLN A 82 -17.54 5.45 11.71
CA GLN A 82 -17.94 5.05 13.07
C GLN A 82 -16.76 4.38 13.77
N PHE A 83 -16.56 4.74 15.04
CA PHE A 83 -15.46 4.26 15.86
C PHE A 83 -16.01 3.45 17.02
N TYR A 84 -15.38 2.31 17.29
CA TYR A 84 -15.76 1.42 18.37
C TYR A 84 -14.54 1.04 19.21
N LEU A 85 -14.71 0.94 20.51
CA LEU A 85 -13.68 0.53 21.47
C LEU A 85 -13.96 -0.88 21.97
N ASN A 86 -12.94 -1.73 22.04
CA ASN A 86 -13.04 -3.06 22.64
C ASN A 86 -11.81 -3.41 23.49
N PHE A 87 -11.95 -4.46 24.30
CA PHE A 87 -10.90 -4.97 25.16
C PHE A 87 -10.70 -6.47 24.96
N GLN A 88 -9.45 -6.91 24.91
CA GLN A 88 -9.09 -8.32 24.66
C GLN A 88 -8.15 -8.84 25.75
N SER A 89 -8.33 -10.10 26.15
CA SER A 89 -7.44 -10.77 27.11
C SER A 89 -6.21 -11.33 26.41
N SER A 90 -5.06 -11.32 27.10
CA SER A 90 -3.79 -11.86 26.59
C SER A 90 -3.74 -13.39 26.52
N ASP A 91 -4.57 -14.09 27.30
CA ASP A 91 -4.52 -15.56 27.42
C ASP A 91 -5.88 -16.21 27.21
N SER A 92 -5.95 -17.15 26.26
CA SER A 92 -7.16 -17.93 25.93
C SER A 92 -7.59 -18.93 27.02
N HIS A 93 -6.78 -19.07 28.09
CA HIS A 93 -6.99 -20.06 29.15
C HIS A 93 -7.06 -19.49 30.57
N ASP A 94 -6.87 -18.19 30.77
CA ASP A 94 -6.89 -17.62 32.11
C ASP A 94 -8.28 -17.15 32.52
N LYS A 95 -8.69 -17.51 33.74
CA LYS A 95 -10.01 -17.22 34.29
C LYS A 95 -10.21 -15.72 34.35
N GLN A 96 -11.28 -15.25 33.71
CA GLN A 96 -11.80 -13.88 33.74
C GLN A 96 -11.67 -13.26 35.14
N SER A 97 -10.64 -12.42 35.33
CA SER A 97 -10.68 -11.43 36.39
C SER A 97 -11.83 -10.47 36.02
N ASN A 98 -12.81 -10.32 36.91
CA ASN A 98 -13.90 -9.36 36.68
C ASN A 98 -13.33 -7.94 36.77
N ILE A 99 -12.80 -7.44 35.65
CA ILE A 99 -12.32 -6.06 35.56
C ILE A 99 -13.53 -5.18 35.28
N ASN A 100 -14.00 -4.51 36.31
CA ASN A 100 -15.02 -3.48 36.18
C ASN A 100 -14.34 -2.13 36.01
N GLY A 101 -14.80 -1.38 35.01
CA GLY A 101 -14.29 -0.05 34.76
C GLY A 101 -15.37 0.88 34.24
N THR A 102 -15.13 2.17 34.45
CA THR A 102 -15.88 3.26 33.83
C THR A 102 -14.98 3.93 32.81
N ILE A 103 -15.55 4.26 31.65
CA ILE A 103 -14.83 4.82 30.50
C ILE A 103 -15.41 6.17 30.15
N TRP A 104 -14.53 7.13 29.94
CA TRP A 104 -14.86 8.45 29.42
C TRP A 104 -14.08 8.71 28.14
N PHE A 105 -14.75 9.34 27.18
CA PHE A 105 -14.14 9.84 25.96
C PHE A 105 -14.45 11.33 25.82
N ASN A 106 -13.41 12.16 25.72
CA ASN A 106 -13.55 13.62 25.66
C ASN A 106 -14.50 14.19 26.74
N ASN A 107 -14.32 13.74 27.99
CA ASN A 107 -15.12 14.08 29.18
C ASN A 107 -16.56 13.57 29.21
N ILE A 108 -16.99 12.78 28.21
CA ILE A 108 -18.31 12.15 28.19
C ILE A 108 -18.17 10.72 28.68
N GLN A 109 -18.95 10.32 29.68
CA GLN A 109 -18.99 8.94 30.12
C GLN A 109 -19.69 8.09 29.05
N ILE A 110 -18.98 7.09 28.51
CA ILE A 110 -19.48 6.25 27.41
C ILE A 110 -19.82 4.83 27.87
N PHE A 111 -19.24 4.38 28.98
CA PHE A 111 -19.47 3.03 29.50
C PHE A 111 -19.19 2.94 31.00
N SER A 112 -19.92 2.06 31.69
CA SER A 112 -19.61 1.61 33.05
C SER A 112 -20.09 0.18 33.23
N GLY A 113 -19.19 -0.73 33.60
CA GLY A 113 -19.51 -2.16 33.71
C GLY A 113 -18.29 -3.05 33.62
N SER A 114 -18.51 -4.33 33.34
CA SER A 114 -17.44 -5.31 33.16
C SER A 114 -16.81 -5.16 31.78
N LEU A 115 -15.50 -4.92 31.73
CA LEU A 115 -14.72 -4.78 30.50
C LEU A 115 -14.44 -6.12 29.82
N VAL A 116 -14.54 -7.22 30.56
CA VAL A 116 -14.24 -8.59 30.07
C VAL A 116 -15.46 -9.26 29.43
N SER A 117 -16.66 -8.77 29.73
CA SER A 117 -17.93 -9.33 29.24
C SER A 117 -18.64 -8.43 28.23
N LEU A 118 -17.89 -7.57 27.53
CA LEU A 118 -18.41 -6.75 26.45
C LEU A 118 -18.86 -7.65 25.28
N GLU A 119 -20.15 -7.97 25.22
CA GLU A 119 -20.75 -8.71 24.09
C GLU A 119 -20.67 -7.91 22.78
N ASN A 120 -20.70 -6.57 22.88
CA ASN A 120 -20.61 -5.66 21.74
C ASN A 120 -19.55 -4.57 22.00
N PRO A 121 -18.76 -4.17 20.99
CA PRO A 121 -17.85 -3.03 21.08
C PRO A 121 -18.59 -1.73 21.47
N ILE A 122 -17.93 -0.88 22.25
CA ILE A 122 -18.50 0.40 22.71
C ILE A 122 -18.37 1.42 21.60
N GLU A 123 -19.49 1.86 21.03
CA GLU A 123 -19.51 2.95 20.05
C GLU A 123 -19.06 4.26 20.71
N LEU A 124 -18.15 5.00 20.07
CA LEU A 124 -17.72 6.32 20.53
C LEU A 124 -18.75 7.36 20.07
N PRO A 125 -19.56 7.95 20.98
CA PRO A 125 -20.77 8.70 20.63
C PRO A 125 -20.53 10.10 20.05
N SER A 126 -19.27 10.55 19.97
CA SER A 126 -18.87 11.85 19.42
C SER A 126 -17.79 11.67 18.35
N LYS A 127 -17.97 12.35 17.20
CA LYS A 127 -16.96 12.38 16.13
C LYS A 127 -15.61 12.75 16.74
N LEU A 128 -14.58 11.94 16.47
CA LEU A 128 -13.20 12.25 16.89
C LEU A 128 -12.89 13.71 16.56
N LEU A 129 -12.44 14.47 17.55
CA LEU A 129 -12.09 15.87 17.36
C LEU A 129 -11.00 15.96 16.29
N ASN A 130 -11.26 16.72 15.24
CA ASN A 130 -10.30 16.95 14.16
C ASN A 130 -9.25 17.96 14.65
N ASN A 131 -7.97 17.66 14.45
CA ASN A 131 -6.85 18.39 15.03
C ASN A 131 -6.65 19.84 14.51
N GLU A 132 -7.65 20.43 13.82
CA GLU A 132 -7.58 21.82 13.31
C GLU A 132 -7.48 22.86 14.44
N ASN A 133 -7.85 22.50 15.67
CA ASN A 133 -7.86 23.39 16.85
C ASN A 133 -6.84 23.00 17.96
N ASN A 134 -5.84 22.15 17.68
CA ASN A 134 -4.87 21.67 18.70
C ASN A 134 -5.55 20.93 19.89
N GLN A 135 -6.68 20.26 19.63
CA GLN A 135 -7.42 19.51 20.66
C GLN A 135 -7.17 18.02 20.47
N ASN A 136 -6.55 17.38 21.46
CA ASN A 136 -6.29 15.94 21.45
C ASN A 136 -7.58 15.17 21.81
N ASN A 137 -7.79 14.00 21.21
CA ASN A 137 -8.79 13.07 21.70
C ASN A 137 -8.24 12.36 22.94
N ILE A 138 -9.06 12.27 23.99
CA ILE A 138 -8.64 11.77 25.30
C ILE A 138 -9.59 10.66 25.72
N LEU A 139 -9.02 9.46 25.87
CA LEU A 139 -9.69 8.30 26.44
C LEU A 139 -9.23 8.13 27.88
N VAL A 140 -10.18 8.00 28.81
CA VAL A 140 -9.91 7.78 30.24
C VAL A 140 -10.64 6.53 30.70
N ILE A 141 -9.95 5.66 31.42
CA ILE A 141 -10.50 4.44 32.02
C ILE A 141 -10.20 4.46 33.51
N CYS A 142 -11.20 4.22 34.34
CA CYS A 142 -11.02 4.03 35.79
C CYS A 142 -11.40 2.61 36.17
N CYS A 143 -10.45 1.87 36.74
CA CYS A 143 -10.66 0.53 37.30
C CYS A 143 -10.56 0.60 38.82
N ILE A 144 -11.47 -0.06 39.54
CA ILE A 144 -11.49 -0.04 41.01
C ILE A 144 -10.86 -1.33 41.53
N ASN A 145 -9.83 -1.21 42.37
CA ASN A 145 -9.11 -2.31 43.03
C ASN A 145 -8.45 -3.35 42.09
N THR A 146 -8.50 -3.14 40.77
CA THR A 146 -7.87 -3.99 39.74
C THR A 146 -7.13 -3.11 38.74
N THR A 147 -5.99 -3.56 38.26
CA THR A 147 -5.29 -2.89 37.14
C THR A 147 -5.89 -3.30 35.80
N LEU A 148 -5.74 -2.45 34.78
CA LEU A 148 -6.17 -2.75 33.42
C LEU A 148 -5.21 -3.76 32.77
N SER A 149 -5.55 -5.04 32.89
CA SER A 149 -4.79 -6.16 32.33
C SER A 149 -5.34 -6.66 30.99
N LEU A 150 -5.91 -5.76 30.19
CA LEU A 150 -6.50 -6.06 28.88
C LEU A 150 -5.81 -5.24 27.79
N HIS A 151 -5.67 -5.83 26.61
CA HIS A 151 -5.34 -5.11 25.39
C HIS A 151 -6.51 -4.21 24.99
N THR A 152 -6.21 -3.00 24.54
CA THR A 152 -7.20 -2.02 24.11
C THR A 152 -7.16 -1.87 22.59
N CYS A 153 -8.30 -2.09 21.95
CA CYS A 153 -8.45 -2.09 20.50
C CYS A 153 -9.45 -1.02 20.06
N LEU A 154 -9.04 -0.18 19.10
CA LEU A 154 -9.93 0.73 18.40
C LEU A 154 -10.34 0.11 17.07
N PHE A 155 -11.63 -0.02 16.84
CA PHE A 155 -12.21 -0.49 15.60
C PHE A 155 -12.78 0.66 14.80
N ILE A 156 -12.52 0.67 13.50
CA ILE A 156 -13.01 1.69 12.59
C ILE A 156 -13.90 1.01 11.55
N HIS A 157 -15.07 1.59 11.34
CA HIS A 157 -15.94 1.27 10.22
C HIS A 157 -15.78 2.37 9.15
N GLY A 158 -15.12 2.03 8.03
CA GLY A 158 -14.82 2.93 6.90
C GLY A 158 -13.43 2.69 6.26
N GLU A 159 -13.20 3.23 5.06
CA GLU A 159 -11.92 3.14 4.34
C GLU A 159 -10.78 3.81 5.13
N ILE A 160 -9.68 3.08 5.37
CA ILE A 160 -8.50 3.58 6.09
C ILE A 160 -7.38 3.84 5.07
N PRO A 161 -6.69 4.99 5.17
CA PRO A 161 -5.53 5.27 4.32
C PRO A 161 -4.36 4.32 4.62
N TYR A 162 -3.86 3.65 3.57
CA TYR A 162 -2.75 2.70 3.62
C TYR A 162 -1.37 3.35 3.40
N ALA A 163 -1.32 4.48 2.66
CA ALA A 163 -0.09 5.22 2.43
C ALA A 163 -0.36 6.72 2.26
N THR A 164 0.60 7.55 2.66
CA THR A 164 0.60 8.99 2.39
C THR A 164 1.94 9.39 1.79
N GLY A 165 1.91 10.27 0.79
CA GLY A 165 3.12 10.73 0.14
C GLY A 165 2.95 12.09 -0.55
N GLN A 166 3.97 12.45 -1.31
CA GLN A 166 4.05 13.73 -2.01
C GLN A 166 4.50 13.48 -3.45
N VAL A 167 3.85 14.15 -4.40
CA VAL A 167 4.24 14.18 -5.81
C VAL A 167 4.60 15.62 -6.19
N ILE A 168 5.70 15.80 -6.91
CA ILE A 168 6.16 17.12 -7.36
C ILE A 168 5.48 17.47 -8.68
N ILE A 169 4.80 18.63 -8.73
CA ILE A 169 3.94 19.05 -9.84
C ILE A 169 4.77 19.65 -11.01
N ASP A 170 5.99 20.13 -10.74
CA ASP A 170 6.90 20.69 -11.74
C ASP A 170 8.38 20.65 -11.25
N GLU A 171 9.19 19.76 -11.83
CA GLU A 171 10.64 19.69 -11.55
C GLU A 171 11.41 20.89 -12.13
N LYS A 172 10.95 21.48 -13.26
CA LYS A 172 11.70 22.53 -13.99
C LYS A 172 11.72 23.88 -13.27
N THR A 173 10.70 24.19 -12.46
CA THR A 173 10.71 25.39 -11.59
C THR A 173 11.55 25.19 -10.32
N LEU A 174 11.81 23.95 -9.90
CA LEU A 174 12.50 23.67 -8.64
C LEU A 174 14.02 23.88 -8.73
N GLU A 175 14.64 23.56 -9.87
CA GLU A 175 16.10 23.68 -10.05
C GLU A 175 16.59 25.14 -10.06
N ASN A 176 15.71 26.11 -10.33
CA ASN A 176 16.08 27.53 -10.46
C ASN A 176 15.62 28.44 -9.31
N SER A 177 14.93 27.93 -8.28
CA SER A 177 14.39 28.79 -7.20
C SER A 177 15.05 28.55 -5.84
N LYS A 178 15.57 29.63 -5.23
CA LYS A 178 16.11 29.65 -3.86
C LYS A 178 15.03 29.90 -2.80
N ASP A 179 13.78 30.13 -3.21
CA ASP A 179 12.68 30.48 -2.32
C ASP A 179 11.99 29.24 -1.73
N SER A 180 11.98 29.17 -0.40
CA SER A 180 11.33 28.09 0.36
C SER A 180 9.80 28.04 0.18
N ASP A 181 9.17 29.18 -0.11
CA ASP A 181 7.72 29.26 -0.33
C ASP A 181 7.29 28.70 -1.70
N ILE A 182 8.14 28.82 -2.74
CA ILE A 182 7.85 28.26 -4.08
C ILE A 182 7.87 26.73 -4.05
N LYS A 183 8.75 26.12 -3.24
CA LYS A 183 8.81 24.66 -3.05
C LYS A 183 7.52 24.09 -2.47
N SER A 184 6.87 24.81 -1.54
CA SER A 184 5.64 24.34 -0.88
C SER A 184 4.41 24.34 -1.79
N ASN A 185 4.42 25.16 -2.86
CA ASN A 185 3.32 25.28 -3.82
C ASN A 185 3.38 24.29 -4.99
N ASN A 186 4.49 23.56 -5.16
CA ASN A 186 4.65 22.58 -6.24
C ASN A 186 4.54 21.12 -5.74
N ILE A 187 3.99 20.91 -4.55
CA ILE A 187 3.86 19.59 -3.94
C ILE A 187 2.38 19.23 -3.83
N LEU A 188 2.00 18.13 -4.46
CA LEU A 188 0.70 17.49 -4.31
C LEU A 188 0.82 16.42 -3.23
N GLN A 189 0.13 16.58 -2.11
CA GLN A 189 0.03 15.50 -1.14
C GLN A 189 -0.98 14.48 -1.66
N TYR A 190 -0.71 13.20 -1.44
CA TYR A 190 -1.69 12.16 -1.71
C TYR A 190 -1.83 11.21 -0.54
N THR A 191 -2.98 10.59 -0.52
CA THR A 191 -3.33 9.49 0.36
C THR A 191 -3.84 8.35 -0.50
N ALA A 192 -3.36 7.14 -0.26
CA ALA A 192 -3.75 5.95 -0.99
C ALA A 192 -4.35 4.91 -0.05
N SER A 193 -5.44 4.27 -0.42
CA SER A 193 -6.05 3.14 0.28
C SER A 193 -6.42 2.01 -0.67
N VAL A 194 -6.55 0.78 -0.17
CA VAL A 194 -7.02 -0.34 -0.97
C VAL A 194 -8.53 -0.48 -0.80
N ASP A 195 -9.27 -0.47 -1.90
CA ASP A 195 -10.69 -0.80 -1.95
C ASP A 195 -10.86 -2.30 -1.68
N ASN A 196 -11.56 -2.64 -0.60
CA ASN A 196 -11.77 -4.02 -0.19
C ASN A 196 -12.77 -4.80 -1.08
N THR A 197 -13.45 -4.12 -2.02
CA THR A 197 -14.49 -4.70 -2.88
C THR A 197 -13.96 -5.19 -4.22
N ASP A 198 -13.16 -4.38 -4.91
CA ASP A 198 -12.60 -4.69 -6.22
C ASP A 198 -11.07 -4.80 -6.24
N GLY A 199 -10.45 -4.53 -5.08
CA GLY A 199 -9.03 -4.64 -4.85
C GLY A 199 -8.22 -3.45 -5.32
N ARG A 200 -8.79 -2.42 -5.97
CA ARG A 200 -8.06 -1.26 -6.52
C ARG A 200 -7.51 -0.32 -5.46
N ILE A 201 -6.64 0.61 -5.86
CA ILE A 201 -6.08 1.63 -4.98
C ILE A 201 -6.85 2.93 -5.16
N ASP A 202 -7.61 3.32 -4.15
CA ASP A 202 -8.18 4.65 -4.04
C ASP A 202 -7.07 5.67 -3.77
N ILE A 203 -6.94 6.67 -4.63
CA ILE A 203 -5.97 7.76 -4.49
C ILE A 203 -6.73 9.07 -4.33
N ILE A 204 -6.47 9.73 -3.21
CA ILE A 204 -6.96 11.07 -2.89
C ILE A 204 -5.80 12.03 -2.96
N PHE A 205 -5.87 12.98 -3.87
CA PHE A 205 -4.90 14.09 -3.95
C PHE A 205 -5.43 15.29 -3.16
N ASN A 206 -4.61 15.83 -2.26
CA ASN A 206 -4.91 16.94 -1.38
C ASN A 206 -4.04 18.17 -1.73
N LEU A 207 -4.68 19.34 -1.76
CA LEU A 207 -3.98 20.62 -1.90
C LEU A 207 -3.55 21.12 -0.52
N ASN A 208 -2.31 21.57 -0.40
CA ASN A 208 -1.85 22.20 0.83
C ASN A 208 -2.56 23.56 0.99
N ARG A 209 -3.23 23.81 2.14
CA ARG A 209 -4.16 24.95 2.36
C ARG A 209 -3.57 26.36 2.12
N LYS A 210 -2.26 26.50 1.94
CA LYS A 210 -1.59 27.78 1.64
C LYS A 210 -1.55 28.16 0.15
N SER A 211 -1.90 27.27 -0.78
CA SER A 211 -1.72 27.53 -2.21
C SER A 211 -3.03 27.90 -2.91
N LYS A 212 -3.35 29.21 -2.98
CA LYS A 212 -4.49 29.69 -3.79
C LYS A 212 -4.23 29.65 -5.32
N ASP A 213 -2.99 29.44 -5.75
CA ASP A 213 -2.56 29.63 -7.15
C ASP A 213 -2.09 28.36 -7.91
N ILE A 214 -2.24 27.15 -7.36
CA ILE A 214 -1.83 25.91 -8.09
C ILE A 214 -2.71 25.64 -9.31
N SER A 215 -3.98 26.08 -9.31
CA SER A 215 -4.84 25.94 -10.49
C SER A 215 -4.25 26.64 -11.72
N THR A 216 -3.42 27.66 -11.52
CA THR A 216 -2.76 28.44 -12.56
C THR A 216 -1.52 27.71 -13.09
N SER A 217 -0.70 27.11 -12.23
CA SER A 217 0.41 26.22 -12.62
C SER A 217 -0.08 24.93 -13.28
N LEU A 218 -1.18 24.36 -12.78
CA LEU A 218 -1.80 23.20 -13.40
C LEU A 218 -2.49 23.55 -14.73
N LYS A 219 -2.89 24.80 -14.98
CA LYS A 219 -3.37 25.27 -16.30
C LYS A 219 -2.23 25.58 -17.27
N SER A 220 -1.09 26.09 -16.79
CA SER A 220 0.03 26.45 -17.67
C SER A 220 0.69 25.23 -18.32
N LEU A 221 0.73 24.07 -17.63
CA LEU A 221 1.16 22.81 -18.28
C LEU A 221 0.02 22.05 -19.00
N SER A 222 -1.16 22.64 -19.21
CA SER A 222 -2.23 22.08 -20.06
C SER A 222 -2.03 22.37 -21.55
N GLN A 223 -0.99 23.12 -21.92
CA GLN A 223 -0.60 23.22 -23.31
C GLN A 223 0.14 21.93 -23.68
N PRO A 224 -0.36 21.14 -24.64
CA PRO A 224 0.41 20.04 -25.15
C PRO A 224 1.71 20.64 -25.69
N ILE A 225 2.86 20.10 -25.27
CA ILE A 225 4.11 20.32 -26.00
C ILE A 225 3.98 19.50 -27.28
N ILE A 226 3.11 19.97 -28.19
CA ILE A 226 3.26 19.64 -29.60
C ILE A 226 4.46 20.49 -30.00
N ASN A 227 5.65 19.89 -29.97
CA ASN A 227 6.70 20.38 -30.83
C ASN A 227 6.20 20.17 -32.26
N GLU A 228 5.45 21.14 -32.80
CA GLU A 228 5.01 21.19 -34.21
C GLU A 228 6.20 21.27 -35.19
N ASN A 229 7.44 21.20 -34.70
CA ASN A 229 8.64 21.24 -35.53
C ASN A 229 9.22 19.86 -35.89
N GLN A 230 8.49 18.75 -35.69
CA GLN A 230 8.85 17.45 -36.26
C GLN A 230 7.65 16.66 -36.79
N THR A 231 6.82 17.31 -37.62
CA THR A 231 6.10 16.60 -38.69
C THR A 231 6.80 16.86 -40.02
N ASN A 232 8.10 16.57 -40.08
CA ASN A 232 8.59 15.96 -41.30
C ASN A 232 8.17 14.50 -41.18
N GLU A 233 7.13 14.13 -41.93
CA GLU A 233 6.98 12.75 -42.35
C GLU A 233 8.26 12.37 -43.08
N ASP A 234 9.27 11.95 -42.33
CA ASP A 234 10.18 10.92 -42.81
C ASP A 234 9.28 9.70 -42.99
N LYS A 235 8.62 9.64 -44.14
CA LYS A 235 8.34 8.39 -44.83
C LYS A 235 9.70 7.74 -44.95
N ASN A 236 10.09 7.04 -43.90
CA ASN A 236 11.24 6.17 -43.90
C ASN A 236 10.94 5.16 -44.99
N ASN A 237 11.45 5.44 -46.19
CA ASN A 237 12.10 4.45 -47.03
C ASN A 237 13.07 3.73 -46.09
N PHE A 238 12.56 2.75 -45.35
CA PHE A 238 13.40 1.69 -44.86
C PHE A 238 13.89 1.03 -46.14
N ASP A 239 15.11 1.39 -46.56
CA ASP A 239 15.81 0.68 -47.61
C ASP A 239 15.68 -0.82 -47.29
N ASP A 240 14.95 -1.53 -48.17
CA ASP A 240 14.62 -2.96 -48.09
C ASP A 240 15.89 -3.86 -48.11
N ASP A 241 17.07 -3.24 -48.24
CA ASP A 241 18.39 -3.86 -48.24
C ASP A 241 19.05 -3.95 -46.85
N ARG A 242 18.42 -3.43 -45.78
CA ARG A 242 18.94 -3.67 -44.41
C ARG A 242 18.61 -5.10 -43.99
N LEU A 243 19.61 -5.98 -44.08
CA LEU A 243 19.59 -7.32 -43.47
C LEU A 243 19.20 -7.23 -41.99
N ILE A 244 17.96 -7.58 -41.68
CA ILE A 244 17.47 -7.68 -40.30
C ILE A 244 18.17 -8.90 -39.66
N PRO A 245 18.96 -8.70 -38.59
CA PRO A 245 19.62 -9.82 -37.94
C PRO A 245 18.56 -10.76 -37.35
N ARG A 246 18.78 -12.07 -37.51
CA ARG A 246 17.99 -13.06 -36.78
C ARG A 246 18.40 -12.98 -35.31
N LEU A 247 17.40 -12.94 -34.43
CA LEU A 247 17.59 -12.78 -32.99
C LEU A 247 16.96 -13.95 -32.24
N ALA A 248 17.55 -14.32 -31.11
CA ALA A 248 16.93 -15.12 -30.06
C ALA A 248 16.13 -14.20 -29.13
N ILE A 249 14.81 -14.21 -29.27
CA ILE A 249 13.89 -13.34 -28.53
C ILE A 249 13.24 -14.17 -27.42
N VAL A 250 13.34 -13.68 -26.18
CA VAL A 250 12.53 -14.20 -25.07
C VAL A 250 11.33 -13.30 -24.84
N ILE A 251 10.15 -13.90 -24.76
CA ILE A 251 8.89 -13.22 -24.44
C ILE A 251 8.50 -13.62 -23.00
N LEU A 252 8.63 -12.71 -22.04
CA LEU A 252 8.36 -12.93 -20.62
C LEU A 252 6.95 -12.45 -20.25
N ILE A 253 6.01 -13.38 -20.07
CA ILE A 253 4.61 -13.06 -19.79
C ILE A 253 4.15 -13.70 -18.51
N VAL A 254 3.68 -12.84 -17.61
CA VAL A 254 3.10 -13.22 -16.33
C VAL A 254 1.63 -12.78 -16.33
N GLY A 255 0.70 -13.71 -16.18
CA GLY A 255 -0.73 -13.40 -16.27
C GLY A 255 -1.63 -14.57 -16.67
N THR A 256 -2.85 -14.21 -17.07
CA THR A 256 -3.91 -15.14 -17.46
C THR A 256 -3.77 -15.63 -18.89
N ARG A 257 -4.66 -16.52 -19.33
CA ARG A 257 -4.72 -16.93 -20.75
C ARG A 257 -4.95 -15.73 -21.69
N GLY A 258 -5.71 -14.72 -21.26
CA GLY A 258 -5.96 -13.51 -22.03
C GLY A 258 -4.69 -12.68 -22.24
N ASP A 259 -3.75 -12.76 -21.30
CA ASP A 259 -2.43 -12.12 -21.41
C ASP A 259 -1.50 -12.94 -22.30
N VAL A 260 -1.49 -14.28 -22.19
CA VAL A 260 -0.55 -15.15 -22.93
C VAL A 260 -0.90 -15.26 -24.42
N GLN A 261 -2.18 -15.36 -24.77
CA GLN A 261 -2.61 -15.67 -26.13
C GLN A 261 -2.14 -14.64 -27.19
N PRO A 262 -2.21 -13.32 -26.98
CA PRO A 262 -1.67 -12.33 -27.91
C PRO A 262 -0.17 -12.51 -28.19
N PHE A 263 0.61 -12.89 -27.17
CA PHE A 263 2.06 -13.09 -27.31
C PHE A 263 2.43 -14.40 -28.01
N ILE A 264 1.56 -15.41 -27.99
CA ILE A 264 1.72 -16.59 -28.86
C ILE A 264 1.60 -16.16 -30.33
N ALA A 265 0.58 -15.36 -30.67
CA ALA A 265 0.41 -14.88 -32.03
C ALA A 265 1.59 -14.01 -32.48
N LEU A 266 2.06 -13.11 -31.61
CA LEU A 266 3.27 -12.32 -31.85
C LEU A 266 4.51 -13.21 -32.04
N GLY A 267 4.70 -14.20 -31.16
CA GLY A 267 5.82 -15.14 -31.26
C GLY A 267 5.81 -15.94 -32.55
N GLN A 268 4.63 -16.36 -33.03
CA GLN A 268 4.50 -17.02 -34.33
C GLN A 268 4.88 -16.11 -35.49
N ALA A 269 4.49 -14.83 -35.44
CA ALA A 269 4.86 -13.84 -36.44
C ALA A 269 6.38 -13.57 -36.45
N LEU A 270 7.00 -13.39 -35.28
CA LEU A 270 8.45 -13.23 -35.13
C LEU A 270 9.22 -14.46 -35.63
N ARG A 271 8.72 -15.66 -35.32
CA ARG A 271 9.29 -16.91 -35.84
C ARG A 271 9.16 -16.99 -37.37
N ALA A 272 8.01 -16.60 -37.93
CA ALA A 272 7.82 -16.55 -39.38
C ALA A 272 8.76 -15.54 -40.07
N ALA A 273 9.11 -14.45 -39.39
CA ALA A 273 10.12 -13.49 -39.82
C ALA A 273 11.57 -14.00 -39.66
N GLY A 274 11.78 -15.19 -39.11
CA GLY A 274 13.08 -15.86 -39.03
C GLY A 274 13.81 -15.73 -37.69
N HIS A 275 13.17 -15.15 -36.66
CA HIS A 275 13.71 -15.09 -35.31
C HIS A 275 13.52 -16.44 -34.58
N ARG A 276 14.40 -16.73 -33.62
CA ARG A 276 14.21 -17.82 -32.67
C ARG A 276 13.43 -17.27 -31.48
N VAL A 277 12.31 -17.89 -31.13
CA VAL A 277 11.40 -17.32 -30.13
C VAL A 277 11.13 -18.34 -29.03
N ARG A 278 11.41 -17.90 -27.79
CA ARG A 278 11.04 -18.58 -26.55
C ARG A 278 9.99 -17.75 -25.84
N LEU A 279 8.87 -18.36 -25.47
CA LEU A 279 7.86 -17.74 -24.63
C LEU A 279 7.94 -18.34 -23.23
N ALA A 280 8.27 -17.50 -22.25
CA ALA A 280 8.30 -17.89 -20.85
C ALA A 280 7.05 -17.38 -20.13
N THR A 281 6.31 -18.31 -19.54
CA THR A 281 5.11 -18.03 -18.75
C THR A 281 4.87 -19.21 -17.80
N HIS A 282 3.74 -19.23 -17.10
CA HIS A 282 3.41 -20.29 -16.15
C HIS A 282 3.36 -21.68 -16.82
N GLU A 283 3.80 -22.71 -16.08
CA GLU A 283 3.88 -24.10 -16.52
C GLU A 283 2.58 -24.63 -17.15
N THR A 284 1.42 -24.18 -16.64
CA THR A 284 0.10 -24.58 -17.14
C THR A 284 -0.13 -24.24 -18.62
N PHE A 285 0.63 -23.29 -19.20
CA PHE A 285 0.54 -22.90 -20.60
C PHE A 285 1.55 -23.61 -21.51
N ARG A 286 2.43 -24.48 -20.98
CA ARG A 286 3.47 -25.19 -21.76
C ARG A 286 2.94 -25.81 -23.04
N SER A 287 1.91 -26.66 -22.92
CA SER A 287 1.34 -27.36 -24.07
C SER A 287 0.71 -26.40 -25.08
N PHE A 288 0.14 -25.28 -24.63
CA PHE A 288 -0.45 -24.28 -25.50
C PHE A 288 0.63 -23.54 -26.31
N VAL A 289 1.74 -23.18 -25.68
CA VAL A 289 2.89 -22.52 -26.33
C VAL A 289 3.58 -23.46 -27.31
N ARG A 290 3.99 -24.65 -26.85
CA ARG A 290 4.68 -25.65 -27.69
C ARG A 290 3.79 -26.15 -28.84
N GLY A 291 2.49 -26.33 -28.60
CA GLY A 291 1.51 -26.69 -29.64
C GLY A 291 1.39 -25.65 -30.76
N ASN A 292 1.78 -24.40 -30.50
CA ASN A 292 1.88 -23.32 -31.49
C ASN A 292 3.30 -23.19 -32.09
N GLY A 293 4.22 -24.09 -31.73
CA GLY A 293 5.56 -24.24 -32.28
C GLY A 293 6.58 -23.22 -31.79
N LEU A 294 6.38 -22.65 -30.60
CA LEU A 294 7.36 -21.79 -29.93
C LEU A 294 8.15 -22.60 -28.90
N GLU A 295 9.39 -22.19 -28.62
CA GLU A 295 10.13 -22.68 -27.45
C GLU A 295 9.45 -22.19 -26.16
N PHE A 296 9.56 -22.96 -25.07
CA PHE A 296 8.88 -22.66 -23.82
C PHE A 296 9.85 -22.71 -22.65
N TYR A 297 9.67 -21.80 -21.68
CA TYR A 297 10.35 -21.87 -20.40
C TYR A 297 9.36 -21.60 -19.25
N PRO A 298 9.34 -22.42 -18.19
CA PRO A 298 8.43 -22.21 -17.08
C PRO A 298 8.89 -21.08 -16.17
N LEU A 299 8.10 -20.01 -16.10
CA LEU A 299 8.22 -19.06 -15.01
C LEU A 299 7.63 -19.68 -13.73
N ALA A 300 8.29 -19.41 -12.61
CA ALA A 300 7.82 -19.85 -11.30
C ALA A 300 6.51 -19.14 -10.90
N GLY A 301 5.87 -19.63 -9.85
CA GLY A 301 4.59 -19.10 -9.36
C GLY A 301 3.38 -19.70 -10.06
N ASP A 302 2.31 -19.89 -9.29
CA ASP A 302 1.02 -20.36 -9.81
C ASP A 302 0.21 -19.15 -10.33
N PRO A 303 -0.30 -19.19 -11.58
CA PRO A 303 -1.16 -18.14 -12.10
C PRO A 303 -2.39 -17.87 -11.20
N ALA A 304 -2.90 -18.87 -10.48
CA ALA A 304 -4.00 -18.69 -9.53
C ALA A 304 -3.56 -17.94 -8.27
N ASP A 305 -2.36 -18.23 -7.74
CA ASP A 305 -1.79 -17.50 -6.60
C ASP A 305 -1.48 -16.05 -6.99
N LEU A 306 -0.98 -15.84 -8.21
CA LEU A 306 -0.72 -14.49 -8.73
C LEU A 306 -2.01 -13.72 -9.04
N MET A 307 -3.04 -14.36 -9.61
CA MET A 307 -4.35 -13.72 -9.82
C MET A 307 -5.01 -13.39 -8.48
N SER A 308 -5.00 -14.33 -7.52
CA SER A 308 -5.44 -14.09 -6.14
C SER A 308 -4.71 -12.89 -5.55
N PHE A 309 -3.40 -12.81 -5.77
CA PHE A 309 -2.58 -11.71 -5.31
C PHE A 309 -2.93 -10.38 -5.99
N MET A 310 -2.99 -10.32 -7.32
CA MET A 310 -3.31 -9.08 -8.05
C MET A 310 -4.75 -8.59 -7.82
N VAL A 311 -5.69 -9.51 -7.49
CA VAL A 311 -7.09 -9.20 -7.19
C VAL A 311 -7.29 -8.82 -5.71
N LYS A 312 -6.58 -9.47 -4.77
CA LYS A 312 -6.70 -9.16 -3.33
C LYS A 312 -5.79 -8.02 -2.87
N ASN A 313 -4.72 -7.75 -3.62
CA ASN A 313 -3.69 -6.78 -3.30
C ASN A 313 -3.37 -6.01 -4.59
N ALA A 314 -4.10 -4.92 -4.91
CA ALA A 314 -3.81 -4.14 -6.12
C ALA A 314 -2.33 -3.79 -6.19
N GLY A 315 -1.63 -4.43 -7.12
CA GLY A 315 -0.25 -4.09 -7.43
C GLY A 315 0.72 -4.29 -6.26
N ILE A 316 0.64 -5.43 -5.55
CA ILE A 316 1.71 -5.91 -4.65
C ILE A 316 1.75 -5.26 -3.26
N ILE A 317 0.77 -4.41 -2.93
CA ILE A 317 0.66 -3.84 -1.58
C ILE A 317 -0.18 -4.78 -0.71
N PRO A 318 0.37 -5.40 0.35
CA PRO A 318 -0.36 -6.34 1.17
C PRO A 318 -1.58 -5.67 1.82
N SER A 319 -2.78 -6.19 1.58
CA SER A 319 -3.97 -5.82 2.35
C SER A 319 -3.82 -6.28 3.81
N MET A 320 -4.38 -5.56 4.78
CA MET A 320 -4.31 -5.96 6.20
C MET A 320 -4.84 -7.38 6.46
N ASN A 321 -5.81 -7.85 5.67
CA ASN A 321 -6.32 -9.22 5.74
C ASN A 321 -5.25 -10.26 5.35
N SER A 322 -4.43 -9.98 4.34
CA SER A 322 -3.32 -10.86 3.94
C SER A 322 -2.20 -10.95 4.98
N ILE A 323 -2.08 -9.94 5.85
CA ILE A 323 -1.14 -9.92 6.99
C ILE A 323 -1.61 -10.86 8.10
N ILE A 324 -2.90 -10.83 8.42
CA ILE A 324 -3.51 -11.63 9.48
C ILE A 324 -3.54 -13.12 9.10
N GLU A 325 -3.69 -13.44 7.81
CA GLU A 325 -3.73 -14.82 7.31
C GLU A 325 -2.34 -15.47 7.10
N GLY A 326 -1.24 -14.74 7.32
CA GLY A 326 0.13 -15.24 7.11
C GLY A 326 0.54 -15.41 5.64
N ASP A 327 -0.27 -14.86 4.72
CA ASP A 327 -0.12 -15.02 3.27
C ASP A 327 1.03 -14.19 2.69
N ILE A 328 1.51 -13.16 3.41
CA ILE A 328 2.60 -12.28 2.93
C ILE A 328 3.88 -13.06 2.66
N GLU A 329 4.31 -13.92 3.58
CA GLU A 329 5.58 -14.64 3.39
C GLU A 329 5.53 -15.55 2.16
N LYS A 330 4.40 -16.24 1.95
CA LYS A 330 4.18 -17.07 0.77
C LYS A 330 4.23 -16.22 -0.50
N GLN A 331 3.55 -15.07 -0.51
CA GLN A 331 3.53 -14.15 -1.65
C GLN A 331 4.92 -13.59 -1.97
N ARG A 332 5.67 -13.16 -0.96
CA ARG A 332 7.04 -12.63 -1.12
C ARG A 332 8.01 -13.69 -1.64
N ARG A 333 7.89 -14.94 -1.17
CA ARG A 333 8.65 -16.08 -1.72
C ARG A 333 8.28 -16.33 -3.18
N SER A 334 6.98 -16.37 -3.50
CA SER A 334 6.53 -16.54 -4.89
C SER A 334 7.06 -15.45 -5.82
N LEU A 335 7.07 -14.19 -5.39
CA LEU A 335 7.64 -13.08 -6.17
C LEU A 335 9.15 -13.24 -6.37
N THR A 336 9.87 -13.68 -5.33
CA THR A 336 11.31 -13.98 -5.42
C THR A 336 11.57 -15.07 -6.46
N ASP A 337 10.77 -16.14 -6.44
CA ASP A 337 10.90 -17.25 -7.38
C ASP A 337 10.58 -16.81 -8.81
N ILE A 338 9.54 -15.97 -9.00
CA ILE A 338 9.20 -15.39 -10.30
C ILE A 338 10.40 -14.60 -10.84
N LEU A 339 10.97 -13.68 -10.07
CA LEU A 339 12.13 -12.90 -10.49
C LEU A 339 13.31 -13.81 -10.85
N ALA A 340 13.64 -14.79 -10.01
CA ALA A 340 14.71 -15.74 -10.29
C ALA A 340 14.46 -16.53 -11.59
N SER A 341 13.22 -16.95 -11.84
CA SER A 341 12.85 -17.67 -13.05
C SER A 341 12.91 -16.81 -14.32
N THR A 342 12.65 -15.49 -14.24
CA THR A 342 12.83 -14.58 -15.39
C THR A 342 14.29 -14.50 -15.84
N TRP A 343 15.24 -14.55 -14.90
CA TRP A 343 16.66 -14.62 -15.24
C TRP A 343 16.99 -15.91 -15.97
N GLN A 344 16.56 -17.05 -15.43
CA GLN A 344 16.81 -18.34 -16.06
C GLN A 344 16.13 -18.46 -17.43
N ALA A 345 14.93 -17.92 -17.62
CA ALA A 345 14.26 -17.89 -18.92
C ALA A 345 15.11 -17.23 -20.02
N CYS A 346 15.94 -16.25 -19.65
CA CYS A 346 16.80 -15.51 -20.57
C CYS A 346 18.08 -16.28 -20.95
N ILE A 347 18.60 -17.17 -20.09
CA ILE A 347 19.95 -17.74 -20.26
C ILE A 347 20.06 -19.25 -20.15
N ALA A 348 19.03 -19.94 -19.67
CA ALA A 348 19.08 -21.37 -19.45
C ALA A 348 18.76 -22.14 -20.73
N ASP A 349 19.38 -23.30 -20.90
CA ASP A 349 19.02 -24.24 -21.95
C ASP A 349 17.55 -24.65 -21.84
N ASP A 350 16.94 -25.06 -22.95
CA ASP A 350 15.59 -25.61 -22.95
C ASP A 350 15.53 -26.85 -22.06
N ASP A 351 14.55 -26.90 -21.17
CA ASP A 351 14.46 -27.94 -20.14
C ASP A 351 14.21 -29.33 -20.69
N GLU A 352 13.51 -29.45 -21.82
CA GLU A 352 13.21 -30.72 -22.50
C GLU A 352 14.25 -31.06 -23.56
N THR A 353 14.54 -30.15 -24.48
CA THR A 353 15.41 -30.41 -25.63
C THR A 353 16.89 -30.23 -25.33
N LYS A 354 17.23 -29.59 -24.20
CA LYS A 354 18.60 -29.20 -23.82
C LYS A 354 19.29 -28.30 -24.85
N ALA A 355 18.51 -27.68 -25.74
CA ALA A 355 19.03 -26.75 -26.71
C ALA A 355 19.52 -25.48 -25.98
N PRO A 356 20.75 -25.01 -26.25
CA PRO A 356 21.27 -23.82 -25.60
C PRO A 356 20.45 -22.61 -25.99
N PHE A 357 20.25 -21.66 -25.08
CA PHE A 357 19.52 -20.43 -25.34
C PHE A 357 20.10 -19.27 -24.55
N ILE A 358 20.36 -18.16 -25.24
CA ILE A 358 20.74 -16.89 -24.64
C ILE A 358 19.92 -15.82 -25.37
N ALA A 359 19.19 -15.01 -24.61
CA ALA A 359 18.36 -13.95 -25.16
C ALA A 359 19.22 -12.82 -25.74
N GLU A 360 18.81 -12.33 -26.91
CA GLU A 360 19.36 -11.15 -27.60
C GLU A 360 18.36 -9.99 -27.62
N ALA A 361 17.10 -10.24 -27.24
CA ALA A 361 16.08 -9.24 -26.98
C ALA A 361 15.02 -9.79 -26.03
N ILE A 362 14.42 -8.90 -25.23
CA ILE A 362 13.31 -9.23 -24.33
C ILE A 362 12.05 -8.49 -24.79
N ILE A 363 10.95 -9.22 -24.89
CA ILE A 363 9.60 -8.63 -24.93
C ILE A 363 8.91 -9.04 -23.63
N ALA A 364 8.31 -8.11 -22.91
CA ALA A 364 7.70 -8.44 -21.62
C ALA A 364 6.45 -7.62 -21.33
N ASN A 365 5.60 -8.17 -20.46
CA ASN A 365 4.58 -7.38 -19.80
C ASN A 365 5.06 -6.89 -18.40
N PRO A 366 4.54 -5.75 -17.91
CA PRO A 366 4.96 -5.18 -16.63
C PRO A 366 4.83 -6.12 -15.42
N PRO A 367 3.78 -6.96 -15.28
CA PRO A 367 3.65 -7.88 -14.14
C PRO A 367 4.78 -8.89 -13.95
N SER A 368 5.70 -9.04 -14.91
CA SER A 368 6.84 -9.94 -14.75
C SER A 368 7.96 -9.39 -13.88
N PHE A 369 8.06 -8.06 -13.68
CA PHE A 369 9.01 -7.29 -12.85
C PHE A 369 10.52 -7.51 -13.07
N GLY A 370 10.98 -8.71 -13.40
CA GLY A 370 12.39 -9.03 -13.62
C GLY A 370 12.93 -8.56 -14.97
N HIS A 371 12.04 -8.31 -15.93
CA HIS A 371 12.37 -7.99 -17.32
C HIS A 371 13.44 -6.88 -17.47
N ILE A 372 13.28 -5.76 -16.76
CA ILE A 372 14.15 -4.58 -16.89
C ILE A 372 15.54 -4.83 -16.30
N HIS A 373 15.61 -5.61 -15.23
CA HIS A 373 16.86 -5.96 -14.58
C HIS A 373 17.62 -7.04 -15.37
N CYS A 374 16.91 -8.01 -15.95
CA CYS A 374 17.51 -8.99 -16.86
C CYS A 374 18.07 -8.32 -18.12
N ALA A 375 17.32 -7.38 -18.72
CA ALA A 375 17.78 -6.60 -19.86
C ALA A 375 19.02 -5.75 -19.53
N GLU A 376 19.03 -5.06 -18.38
CA GLU A 376 20.19 -4.31 -17.90
C GLU A 376 21.42 -5.22 -17.72
N LYS A 377 21.23 -6.41 -17.15
CA LYS A 377 22.34 -7.36 -16.94
C LYS A 377 22.92 -7.92 -18.24
N LEU A 378 22.07 -8.18 -19.23
CA LEU A 378 22.47 -8.75 -20.52
C LEU A 378 22.90 -7.68 -21.54
N GLU A 379 22.60 -6.41 -21.26
CA GLU A 379 22.83 -5.28 -22.18
C GLU A 379 22.08 -5.45 -23.52
N ILE A 380 20.86 -5.99 -23.46
CA ILE A 380 20.01 -6.28 -24.62
C ILE A 380 18.75 -5.40 -24.65
N PRO A 381 18.17 -5.14 -25.83
CA PRO A 381 16.93 -4.38 -25.95
C PRO A 381 15.76 -5.03 -25.22
N LEU A 382 14.95 -4.19 -24.56
CA LEU A 382 13.71 -4.56 -23.90
C LEU A 382 12.54 -3.80 -24.53
N HIS A 383 11.51 -4.54 -24.93
CA HIS A 383 10.24 -3.97 -25.36
C HIS A 383 9.13 -4.34 -24.37
N ILE A 384 8.52 -3.32 -23.77
CA ILE A 384 7.38 -3.50 -22.87
C ILE A 384 6.09 -3.39 -23.67
N MET A 385 5.25 -4.41 -23.55
CA MET A 385 3.94 -4.47 -24.19
C MET A 385 2.91 -4.94 -23.18
N PHE A 386 1.75 -4.29 -23.15
CA PHE A 386 0.67 -4.71 -22.29
C PHE A 386 -0.69 -4.40 -22.90
N THR A 387 -1.68 -5.21 -22.54
CA THR A 387 -3.08 -5.08 -22.98
C THR A 387 -3.86 -4.03 -22.18
N MET A 388 -3.25 -3.51 -21.11
CA MET A 388 -3.76 -2.42 -20.29
C MET A 388 -2.83 -1.21 -20.40
N PRO A 389 -3.36 0.02 -20.28
CA PRO A 389 -2.52 1.20 -20.33
C PRO A 389 -1.63 1.29 -19.10
N TRP A 390 -0.32 1.11 -19.29
CA TRP A 390 0.67 1.09 -18.21
C TRP A 390 1.67 2.25 -18.25
N SER A 391 1.66 3.01 -19.35
CA SER A 391 2.54 4.17 -19.51
C SER A 391 1.87 5.43 -18.95
N PRO A 392 2.59 6.27 -18.21
CA PRO A 392 2.07 7.53 -17.71
C PRO A 392 1.44 8.37 -18.82
N THR A 393 0.19 8.77 -18.63
CA THR A 393 -0.55 9.59 -19.58
C THR A 393 -1.54 10.50 -18.88
N THR A 394 -1.90 11.59 -19.54
CA THR A 394 -2.91 12.52 -19.05
C THR A 394 -4.34 12.11 -19.42
N ALA A 395 -4.50 11.16 -20.35
CA ALA A 395 -5.80 10.81 -20.92
C ALA A 395 -6.73 10.04 -19.97
N PHE A 396 -6.17 9.15 -19.13
CA PHE A 396 -6.90 8.32 -18.17
C PHE A 396 -5.99 7.95 -17.00
N PRO A 397 -6.54 7.62 -15.83
CA PRO A 397 -5.76 7.24 -14.67
C PRO A 397 -5.14 5.85 -14.80
N HIS A 398 -4.19 5.52 -13.93
CA HIS A 398 -3.61 4.19 -13.84
C HIS A 398 -4.72 3.14 -13.62
N PRO A 399 -4.73 2.00 -14.35
CA PRO A 399 -5.84 1.04 -14.29
C PRO A 399 -6.12 0.42 -12.92
N LEU A 400 -5.08 0.32 -12.09
CA LEU A 400 -5.18 -0.15 -10.71
C LEU A 400 -5.66 0.93 -9.73
N SER A 401 -5.91 2.15 -10.19
CA SER A 401 -6.30 3.26 -9.31
C SER A 401 -7.75 3.71 -9.53
N HIS A 402 -8.38 4.12 -8.44
CA HIS A 402 -9.57 4.96 -8.45
C HIS A 402 -9.19 6.32 -7.88
N ILE A 403 -9.38 7.37 -8.68
CA ILE A 403 -9.01 8.72 -8.24
C ILE A 403 -10.24 9.43 -7.71
N HIS A 404 -10.24 9.71 -6.40
CA HIS A 404 -11.22 10.57 -5.75
C HIS A 404 -10.62 11.98 -5.62
N SER A 405 -10.83 12.81 -6.64
CA SER A 405 -10.34 14.19 -6.61
C SER A 405 -11.34 15.19 -7.19
N SER A 406 -11.57 16.27 -6.43
CA SER A 406 -12.25 17.48 -6.90
C SER A 406 -11.30 18.46 -7.61
N ILE A 407 -9.99 18.15 -7.65
CA ILE A 407 -8.94 18.99 -8.21
C ILE A 407 -9.03 19.02 -9.74
N ARG A 408 -8.87 20.21 -10.32
CA ARG A 408 -8.78 20.42 -11.77
C ARG A 408 -7.41 20.98 -12.15
N PRO A 409 -6.87 20.60 -13.33
CA PRO A 409 -7.45 19.73 -14.35
C PRO A 409 -7.20 18.25 -14.07
N LYS A 410 -8.23 17.43 -14.34
CA LYS A 410 -8.21 15.96 -14.12
C LYS A 410 -7.09 15.27 -14.92
N ASP A 411 -6.71 15.85 -16.05
CA ASP A 411 -5.73 15.29 -16.97
C ASP A 411 -4.34 15.13 -16.32
N LYS A 412 -3.96 15.98 -15.37
CA LYS A 412 -2.67 15.84 -14.65
C LYS A 412 -2.74 14.89 -13.49
N ILE A 413 -3.90 14.82 -12.86
CA ILE A 413 -4.17 13.86 -11.79
C ILE A 413 -4.09 12.43 -12.34
N ASN A 414 -4.54 12.22 -13.57
CA ASN A 414 -4.31 10.97 -14.31
C ASN A 414 -2.82 10.64 -14.40
N LEU A 415 -1.98 11.58 -14.80
CA LEU A 415 -0.53 11.36 -14.90
C LEU A 415 0.09 10.97 -13.56
N TYR A 416 -0.21 11.71 -12.49
CA TYR A 416 0.35 11.45 -11.15
C TYR A 416 -0.13 10.14 -10.52
N SER A 417 -1.26 9.59 -10.96
CA SER A 417 -1.69 8.26 -10.48
C SER A 417 -0.71 7.16 -10.87
N TYR A 418 0.00 7.30 -12.00
CA TYR A 418 1.04 6.34 -12.39
C TYR A 418 2.24 6.40 -11.44
N ASP A 419 2.71 7.61 -11.10
CA ASP A 419 3.81 7.80 -10.15
C ASP A 419 3.48 7.24 -8.77
N VAL A 420 2.26 7.46 -8.28
CA VAL A 420 1.80 6.92 -6.99
C VAL A 420 1.80 5.40 -7.01
N ILE A 421 1.25 4.78 -8.05
CA ILE A 421 1.21 3.31 -8.16
C ILE A 421 2.62 2.72 -8.29
N GLU A 422 3.49 3.33 -9.09
CA GLU A 422 4.89 2.90 -9.22
C GLU A 422 5.63 3.01 -7.88
N MET A 423 5.46 4.12 -7.16
CA MET A 423 6.08 4.32 -5.86
C MET A 423 5.59 3.28 -4.84
N LEU A 424 4.29 3.03 -4.77
CA LEU A 424 3.74 2.02 -3.86
C LEU A 424 4.22 0.60 -4.20
N THR A 425 4.28 0.28 -5.50
CA THR A 425 4.83 -0.99 -6.00
C THR A 425 6.28 -1.14 -5.55
N TRP A 426 7.09 -0.08 -5.69
CA TRP A 426 8.48 -0.06 -5.25
C TRP A 426 8.62 -0.18 -3.73
N THR A 427 7.75 0.45 -2.94
CA THR A 427 7.73 0.28 -1.48
C THR A 427 7.45 -1.17 -1.07
N GLY A 428 6.55 -1.87 -1.76
CA GLY A 428 6.22 -3.27 -1.46
C GLY A 428 7.28 -4.28 -1.91
N MET A 429 7.97 -4.00 -3.02
CA MET A 429 8.85 -4.98 -3.69
C MET A 429 10.33 -4.61 -3.72
N GLY A 430 10.68 -3.37 -3.41
CA GLY A 430 12.01 -2.83 -3.69
C GLY A 430 13.14 -3.63 -3.05
N ASP A 431 12.90 -4.19 -1.86
CA ASP A 431 13.86 -5.05 -1.18
C ASP A 431 14.02 -6.43 -1.85
N ILE A 432 12.92 -7.05 -2.31
CA ILE A 432 12.93 -8.29 -3.08
C ILE A 432 13.68 -8.07 -4.41
N VAL A 433 13.37 -6.99 -5.12
CA VAL A 433 14.02 -6.62 -6.37
C VAL A 433 15.50 -6.34 -6.16
N ASN A 434 15.87 -5.59 -5.11
CA ASN A 434 17.28 -5.32 -4.81
C ASN A 434 18.05 -6.59 -4.42
N ASN A 435 17.42 -7.50 -3.68
CA ASN A 435 18.00 -8.79 -3.37
C ASN A 435 18.24 -9.63 -4.64
N PHE A 436 17.27 -9.65 -5.56
CA PHE A 436 17.41 -10.26 -6.89
C PHE A 436 18.56 -9.64 -7.69
N ARG A 437 18.59 -8.31 -7.81
CA ARG A 437 19.64 -7.56 -8.50
C ARG A 437 21.02 -7.90 -7.95
N LYS A 438 21.20 -7.88 -6.63
CA LYS A 438 22.51 -8.08 -5.99
C LYS A 438 22.95 -9.54 -6.00
N LYS A 439 22.09 -10.46 -5.58
CA LYS A 439 22.48 -11.87 -5.36
C LYS A 439 22.45 -12.70 -6.63
N ILE A 440 21.53 -12.43 -7.55
CA ILE A 440 21.38 -13.22 -8.78
C ILE A 440 22.07 -12.53 -9.96
N LEU A 441 21.79 -11.24 -10.17
CA LEU A 441 22.33 -10.52 -11.33
C LEU A 441 23.71 -9.89 -11.07
N GLY A 442 24.12 -9.73 -9.82
CA GLY A 442 25.35 -8.99 -9.48
C GLY A 442 25.30 -7.51 -9.90
N LEU A 443 24.11 -6.93 -9.96
CA LEU A 443 23.87 -5.52 -10.25
C LEU A 443 23.83 -4.70 -8.96
N LYS A 444 24.02 -3.38 -9.08
CA LYS A 444 23.89 -2.45 -7.96
C LYS A 444 22.42 -2.35 -7.52
N GLU A 445 22.20 -2.22 -6.22
CA GLU A 445 20.89 -1.90 -5.65
C GLU A 445 20.38 -0.54 -6.16
N LEU A 446 19.07 -0.43 -6.36
CA LEU A 446 18.38 0.81 -6.67
C LEU A 446 17.93 1.48 -5.35
N ASN A 447 18.09 2.80 -5.27
CA ASN A 447 17.62 3.57 -4.12
C ASN A 447 16.14 3.92 -4.29
N THR A 448 15.42 4.01 -3.16
CA THR A 448 14.15 4.75 -3.09
C THR A 448 14.45 6.23 -3.39
N ARG A 449 13.74 6.80 -4.37
CA ARG A 449 13.77 8.25 -4.65
C ARG A 449 13.23 9.05 -3.47
#